data_AF-W0FK19-F1
#
_entry.id   AF-W0FK19-F1
#
_cell.length_a   1.000
_cell.length_b   1.000
_cell.length_c   1.000
_cell.angle_alpha   90.00
_cell.angle_beta   90.00
_cell.angle_gamma   90.00
#
_symmetry.space_group_name_H-M   'P 1'
#
loop_
_entity.id
_entity.type
_entity.pdbx_description
1 polymer ?
#
loop_
_entity_poly.entity_id
_entity_poly.type
_entity_poly.pdbx_seq_one_letter_code
_entity_poly.pdbx_strand_id
1 'polypeptide(L)'
;MIIMKIYRKLSVMAMAALVTATGFTSCSSDDLDTNQYNKSGVNILAFGPMPITRGETMRLTGTKLDNVREVLFPEGNQKLTPSTTYIKGDFSLKNSEEMLVTIPDLCVPGKLRLVTANGDTIVSRTNITFEEEIKVNSFSPEKIHPGAVLTIKGDYVWNIGQVVFYDHVAVDAEDFVKNTRNEIQVIVPMEAKPGELSFNDGSEGAENKYIGMLDVDVAEATGVSNATPEFGETITIYGENLDLVTSMDFPAVPDVSYNIANDGKSIRVEVPRNTISGTVTMKSASGLTTSVDITVPLASVTSTAPVTDVKAGQTITINGINLDRITKLVLPAIEAPLERGAFSQNATQITFVVPEGMGDGKVTLVQHENYSVESDKIAMYSEDPVETMWSGSMDIDWNVGGCLQVLAYGAFDWSTVEAGTTLYITYEKKTPGDSNWGCLSLRHGNEWGFLPGSVGSQYDFPDDGGVYSVVLTKAVLEDLKANGGLIITGYNFIIKKVARSIPENVIWKGSLDIDWNVGGCFQDMAYGAYDWSTVTPGTKLCLTYEKKTPGDSNWGCLSLRHGNEWGFLPGSVGSQYDFPDDGGVYTEVLTQTVLDDLKANSGLIVTGYNFILKKVVLK
;
A
#
# COMPACT_ATOMS: atom_id res chain seq x y z
N MET A 1 7.42 28.18 -22.70
CA MET A 1 8.62 28.85 -23.25
C MET A 1 9.18 27.93 -24.34
N ILE A 2 8.46 27.68 -25.44
CA ILE A 2 8.46 28.36 -26.76
C ILE A 2 9.85 28.82 -27.24
N ILE A 3 10.13 28.47 -28.51
CA ILE A 3 11.20 28.90 -29.45
C ILE A 3 12.40 27.91 -29.47
N MET A 4 12.79 27.21 -30.55
CA MET A 4 12.58 27.40 -32.00
C MET A 4 12.76 26.08 -32.79
N LYS A 5 11.85 25.79 -33.72
CA LYS A 5 12.05 24.95 -34.93
C LYS A 5 12.19 25.91 -36.13
N ILE A 6 12.70 25.36 -37.26
CA ILE A 6 12.57 25.80 -38.66
C ILE A 6 13.79 26.55 -39.22
N TYR A 7 14.53 25.90 -40.14
CA TYR A 7 14.94 26.47 -41.45
C TYR A 7 15.24 25.33 -42.45
N ARG A 8 14.26 25.00 -43.29
CA ARG A 8 14.43 24.24 -44.54
C ARG A 8 13.48 24.88 -45.56
N LYS A 9 14.00 25.18 -46.76
CA LYS A 9 13.35 25.76 -47.97
C LYS A 9 13.46 27.29 -48.12
N LEU A 10 14.50 27.75 -48.83
CA LEU A 10 14.50 29.04 -49.54
C LEU A 10 15.66 29.12 -50.55
N SER A 11 15.47 28.65 -51.79
CA SER A 11 16.38 28.99 -52.93
C SER A 11 15.94 28.46 -54.31
N VAL A 12 14.64 28.49 -54.66
CA VAL A 12 14.16 28.06 -56.01
C VAL A 12 13.44 29.17 -56.79
N MET A 13 13.51 30.44 -56.36
CA MET A 13 12.76 31.53 -57.01
C MET A 13 13.60 32.82 -57.16
N ALA A 14 14.76 32.73 -57.80
CA ALA A 14 15.54 33.92 -58.21
C ALA A 14 16.40 33.66 -59.45
N MET A 15 15.94 32.83 -60.38
CA MET A 15 16.68 32.49 -61.61
C MET A 15 15.74 32.38 -62.82
N ALA A 16 14.85 33.35 -62.99
CA ALA A 16 13.91 33.41 -64.11
C ALA A 16 13.71 34.82 -64.70
N ALA A 17 14.62 35.76 -64.42
CA ALA A 17 14.54 37.11 -64.97
C ALA A 17 15.93 37.68 -65.22
N LEU A 18 16.60 37.21 -66.29
CA LEU A 18 17.55 38.01 -67.08
C LEU A 18 17.98 37.25 -68.35
N VAL A 19 17.02 36.90 -69.20
CA VAL A 19 17.29 36.53 -70.58
C VAL A 19 16.59 37.56 -71.45
N THR A 20 17.37 38.51 -72.00
CA THR A 20 17.29 39.09 -73.36
C THR A 20 17.95 40.48 -73.40
N ALA A 21 19.18 40.55 -73.92
CA ALA A 21 19.55 41.37 -75.08
C ALA A 21 21.06 41.66 -75.15
N THR A 22 21.65 41.22 -76.26
CA THR A 22 22.84 41.71 -76.98
C THR A 22 24.23 41.52 -76.38
N GLY A 23 25.04 40.76 -77.10
CA GLY A 23 26.50 40.77 -77.01
C GLY A 23 27.14 39.42 -77.34
N PHE A 24 26.97 38.90 -78.57
CA PHE A 24 27.88 37.87 -79.06
C PHE A 24 29.24 38.51 -79.29
N THR A 25 30.07 38.54 -78.25
CA THR A 25 31.52 38.65 -78.36
C THR A 25 32.09 37.26 -78.14
N SER A 26 32.47 36.61 -79.24
CA SER A 26 33.40 35.48 -79.22
C SER A 26 34.65 35.90 -78.45
N CYS A 27 34.91 35.24 -77.32
CA CYS A 27 36.16 35.29 -76.59
C CYS A 27 36.48 33.86 -76.15
N SER A 28 37.51 33.32 -76.83
CA SER A 28 38.27 32.09 -76.58
C SER A 28 37.51 30.87 -76.06
N SER A 29 37.42 29.86 -76.93
CA SER A 29 37.36 28.46 -76.53
C SER A 29 38.59 28.12 -75.68
N ASP A 30 38.52 28.35 -74.37
CA ASP A 30 39.26 27.52 -73.45
C ASP A 30 38.60 26.14 -73.55
N ASP A 31 39.18 25.28 -74.39
CA ASP A 31 38.87 23.86 -74.39
C ASP A 31 39.02 23.39 -72.94
N LEU A 32 37.90 23.13 -72.27
CA LEU A 32 37.91 22.56 -70.94
C LEU A 32 38.61 21.21 -71.06
N ASP A 33 39.86 21.16 -70.60
CA ASP A 33 40.64 19.93 -70.65
C ASP A 33 40.00 18.90 -69.71
N THR A 34 39.27 17.97 -70.33
CA THR A 34 38.59 16.86 -69.62
C THR A 34 39.55 15.73 -69.30
N ASN A 35 40.81 15.78 -69.77
CA ASN A 35 41.81 14.79 -69.45
C ASN A 35 42.25 14.95 -67.99
N GLN A 36 41.87 13.98 -67.17
CA GLN A 36 42.15 14.00 -65.73
C GLN A 36 43.65 13.93 -65.41
N TYR A 37 44.49 13.51 -66.37
CA TYR A 37 45.94 13.43 -66.24
C TYR A 37 46.68 14.71 -66.67
N ASN A 38 46.00 15.66 -67.32
CA ASN A 38 46.59 16.96 -67.73
C ASN A 38 46.57 18.02 -66.61
N LYS A 39 46.59 17.57 -65.35
CA LYS A 39 46.61 18.47 -64.19
C LYS A 39 48.04 18.85 -63.82
N SER A 40 48.24 20.13 -63.46
CA SER A 40 49.50 20.59 -62.87
C SER A 40 49.68 20.02 -61.46
N GLY A 41 50.93 19.69 -61.11
CA GLY A 41 51.31 19.20 -59.77
C GLY A 41 50.92 17.75 -59.49
N VAL A 42 51.09 17.34 -58.23
CA VAL A 42 50.69 16.02 -57.75
C VAL A 42 49.20 16.00 -57.49
N ASN A 43 48.47 15.04 -58.05
CA ASN A 43 47.04 14.84 -57.80
C ASN A 43 46.70 13.37 -57.59
N ILE A 44 45.73 13.09 -56.72
CA ILE A 44 45.12 11.76 -56.55
C ILE A 44 43.90 11.69 -57.46
N LEU A 45 43.88 10.73 -58.39
CA LEU A 45 42.75 10.50 -59.30
C LEU A 45 41.86 9.37 -58.79
N ALA A 46 42.44 8.21 -58.51
CA ALA A 46 41.73 7.07 -57.96
C ALA A 46 42.64 6.22 -57.09
N PHE A 47 42.04 5.43 -56.22
CA PHE A 47 42.76 4.42 -55.47
C PHE A 47 41.84 3.27 -55.06
N GLY A 48 42.40 2.06 -54.93
CA GLY A 48 41.64 0.88 -54.53
C GLY A 48 42.46 -0.42 -54.51
N PRO A 49 41.85 -1.55 -54.12
CA PRO A 49 40.43 -1.73 -53.79
C PRO A 49 39.99 -0.99 -52.51
N MET A 50 38.69 -0.74 -52.38
CA MET A 50 38.04 -0.22 -51.16
C MET A 50 36.71 -0.96 -50.98
N PRO A 51 36.38 -1.50 -49.79
CA PRO A 51 37.24 -1.58 -48.61
C PRO A 51 38.49 -2.45 -48.83
N ILE A 52 39.54 -2.21 -48.04
CA ILE A 52 40.81 -2.95 -48.10
C ILE A 52 41.18 -3.51 -46.72
N THR A 53 41.97 -4.58 -46.66
CA THR A 53 42.52 -5.11 -45.41
C THR A 53 43.80 -4.37 -45.04
N ARG A 54 44.05 -4.14 -43.75
CA ARG A 54 45.35 -3.61 -43.29
C ARG A 54 46.50 -4.58 -43.60
N GLY A 55 47.68 -4.04 -43.91
CA GLY A 55 48.83 -4.81 -44.38
C GLY A 55 48.80 -5.14 -45.88
N GLU A 56 47.65 -5.02 -46.56
CA GLU A 56 47.57 -5.22 -48.01
C GLU A 56 48.04 -3.98 -48.78
N THR A 57 48.24 -4.17 -50.09
CA THR A 57 48.70 -3.12 -50.99
C THR A 57 47.57 -2.64 -51.89
N MET A 58 47.31 -1.33 -51.88
CA MET A 58 46.39 -0.65 -52.78
C MET A 58 47.12 -0.04 -53.98
N ARG A 59 46.43 0.01 -55.12
CA ARG A 59 46.85 0.78 -56.30
C ARG A 59 46.34 2.22 -56.14
N LEU A 60 47.22 3.20 -56.36
CA LEU A 60 46.88 4.63 -56.41
C LEU A 60 47.30 5.19 -57.78
N THR A 61 46.36 5.81 -58.48
CA THR A 61 46.61 6.51 -59.75
C THR A 61 46.47 8.01 -59.58
N GLY A 62 47.26 8.76 -60.35
CA GLY A 62 47.44 10.18 -60.14
C GLY A 62 48.24 10.86 -61.24
N THR A 63 48.75 12.05 -60.93
CA THR A 63 49.65 12.80 -61.80
C THR A 63 50.93 13.13 -61.03
N LYS A 64 52.07 13.10 -61.72
CA LYS A 64 53.40 13.45 -61.17
C LYS A 64 53.76 12.74 -59.86
N LEU A 65 53.33 11.48 -59.70
CA LEU A 65 53.52 10.68 -58.48
C LEU A 65 54.99 10.41 -58.15
N ASP A 66 55.89 10.56 -59.13
CA ASP A 66 57.35 10.56 -58.96
C ASP A 66 57.86 11.68 -58.01
N ASN A 67 57.06 12.72 -57.76
CA ASN A 67 57.36 13.80 -56.82
C ASN A 67 56.80 13.56 -55.41
N VAL A 68 56.21 12.40 -55.12
CA VAL A 68 55.72 12.04 -53.78
C VAL A 68 56.89 11.55 -52.93
N ARG A 69 57.05 12.13 -51.74
CA ARG A 69 58.09 11.78 -50.76
C ARG A 69 57.55 10.88 -49.65
N GLU A 70 56.31 11.12 -49.22
CA GLU A 70 55.69 10.36 -48.12
C GLU A 70 54.21 10.11 -48.42
N VAL A 71 53.72 8.94 -48.01
CA VAL A 71 52.29 8.64 -47.95
C VAL A 71 51.88 8.50 -46.48
N LEU A 72 50.89 9.28 -46.08
CA LEU A 72 50.43 9.39 -44.71
C LEU A 72 48.99 8.89 -44.61
N PHE A 73 48.78 7.97 -43.67
CA PHE A 73 47.51 7.36 -43.36
C PHE A 73 46.99 7.89 -42.03
N PRO A 74 45.69 8.15 -41.89
CA PRO A 74 45.11 8.54 -40.61
C PRO A 74 45.35 7.45 -39.55
N GLU A 75 45.70 7.87 -38.33
CA GLU A 75 45.98 7.04 -37.17
C GLU A 75 45.18 7.57 -35.97
N GLY A 76 44.60 6.70 -35.15
CA GLY A 76 43.89 7.10 -33.93
C GLY A 76 42.76 6.15 -33.58
N ASN A 77 41.76 6.64 -32.85
CA ASN A 77 40.55 5.88 -32.54
C ASN A 77 39.40 6.32 -33.45
N GLN A 78 38.91 5.39 -34.29
CA GLN A 78 37.88 5.64 -35.29
C GLN A 78 36.55 6.18 -34.74
N LYS A 79 36.23 5.92 -33.46
CA LYS A 79 34.92 6.23 -32.86
C LYS A 79 34.92 7.49 -31.98
N LEU A 80 36.08 7.95 -31.50
CA LEU A 80 36.17 9.03 -30.50
C LEU A 80 36.41 10.42 -31.09
N THR A 81 37.21 10.53 -32.17
CA THR A 81 37.44 11.79 -32.90
C THR A 81 37.98 11.54 -34.32
N PRO A 82 37.78 12.47 -35.28
CA PRO A 82 38.51 12.43 -36.55
C PRO A 82 40.02 12.45 -36.29
N SER A 83 40.73 11.48 -36.87
CA SER A 83 42.19 11.34 -36.79
C SER A 83 42.92 12.66 -37.11
N THR A 84 43.66 13.18 -36.12
CA THR A 84 44.58 14.33 -36.29
C THR A 84 46.05 13.90 -36.43
N THR A 85 46.33 12.63 -36.11
CA THR A 85 47.64 11.98 -36.23
C THR A 85 47.72 11.14 -37.51
N TYR A 86 48.95 10.86 -37.96
CA TYR A 86 49.19 10.12 -39.20
C TYR A 86 50.36 9.14 -39.06
N ILE A 87 50.18 7.94 -39.60
CA ILE A 87 51.20 6.91 -39.73
C ILE A 87 51.72 6.85 -41.17
N LYS A 88 53.03 6.64 -41.33
CA LYS A 88 53.66 6.50 -42.65
C LYS A 88 53.34 5.13 -43.23
N GLY A 89 52.90 5.11 -44.49
CA GLY A 89 52.78 3.88 -45.27
C GLY A 89 53.91 3.74 -46.27
N ASP A 90 54.26 2.48 -46.53
CA ASP A 90 55.24 2.13 -47.54
C ASP A 90 54.63 2.26 -48.94
N PHE A 91 55.43 2.64 -49.92
CA PHE A 91 54.97 2.70 -51.30
C PHE A 91 56.08 2.37 -52.30
N SER A 92 55.67 1.91 -53.49
CA SER A 92 56.55 1.71 -54.64
C SER A 92 55.96 2.38 -55.87
N LEU A 93 56.77 3.21 -56.54
CA LEU A 93 56.37 3.88 -57.77
C LEU A 93 56.41 2.89 -58.94
N LYS A 94 55.36 2.87 -59.77
CA LYS A 94 55.36 2.13 -61.04
C LYS A 94 55.74 3.04 -62.20
N ASN A 95 55.16 4.25 -62.22
CA ASN A 95 55.48 5.34 -63.14
C ASN A 95 54.91 6.66 -62.57
N SER A 96 55.03 7.78 -63.28
CA SER A 96 54.54 9.10 -62.82
C SER A 96 53.02 9.19 -62.62
N GLU A 97 52.26 8.19 -63.06
CA GLU A 97 50.80 8.14 -63.00
C GLU A 97 50.27 7.03 -62.07
N GLU A 98 51.14 6.13 -61.59
CA GLU A 98 50.76 4.97 -60.79
C GLU A 98 51.79 4.61 -59.71
N MET A 99 51.29 4.34 -58.50
CA MET A 99 52.06 3.78 -57.39
C MET A 99 51.27 2.69 -56.66
N LEU A 100 51.99 1.77 -56.02
CA LEU A 100 51.46 0.81 -55.07
C LEU A 100 51.75 1.28 -53.66
N VAL A 101 50.75 1.26 -52.77
CA VAL A 101 50.87 1.73 -51.38
C VAL A 101 50.43 0.63 -50.43
N THR A 102 51.25 0.29 -49.44
CA THR A 102 50.94 -0.69 -48.40
C THR A 102 50.25 -0.01 -47.22
N ILE A 103 49.12 -0.56 -46.78
CA ILE A 103 48.33 0.01 -45.68
C ILE A 103 48.98 -0.32 -44.32
N PRO A 104 49.28 0.68 -43.47
CA PRO A 104 49.78 0.43 -42.13
C PRO A 104 48.75 -0.29 -41.22
N ASP A 105 49.24 -1.17 -40.34
CA ASP A 105 48.43 -1.98 -39.43
C ASP A 105 47.59 -1.19 -38.41
N LEU A 106 47.99 0.05 -38.11
CA LEU A 106 47.29 0.94 -37.17
C LEU A 106 46.53 2.09 -37.87
N CYS A 107 46.42 2.05 -39.20
CA CYS A 107 45.61 3.01 -39.95
C CYS A 107 44.15 3.00 -39.45
N VAL A 108 43.39 4.08 -39.54
CA VAL A 108 41.92 4.07 -39.33
C VAL A 108 41.20 4.57 -40.58
N PRO A 109 39.87 4.40 -40.74
CA PRO A 109 39.16 5.03 -41.86
C PRO A 109 39.37 6.54 -41.89
N GLY A 110 39.61 7.08 -43.08
CA GLY A 110 39.81 8.51 -43.25
C GLY A 110 40.57 8.85 -44.53
N LYS A 111 40.90 10.12 -44.71
CA LYS A 111 41.56 10.60 -45.91
C LYS A 111 43.06 10.35 -45.86
N LEU A 112 43.59 9.72 -46.91
CA LEU A 112 45.04 9.58 -47.09
C LEU A 112 45.64 10.89 -47.57
N ARG A 113 46.93 11.08 -47.29
CA ARG A 113 47.67 12.27 -47.70
C ARG A 113 48.95 11.88 -48.43
N LEU A 114 49.26 12.58 -49.51
CA LEU A 114 50.55 12.52 -50.18
C LEU A 114 51.34 13.79 -49.84
N VAL A 115 52.57 13.64 -49.38
CA VAL A 115 53.49 14.76 -49.15
C VAL A 115 54.47 14.83 -50.33
N THR A 116 54.52 15.95 -51.03
CA THR A 116 55.40 16.15 -52.18
C THR A 116 56.83 16.47 -51.75
N ALA A 117 57.79 16.37 -52.67
CA ALA A 117 59.18 16.75 -52.45
C ALA A 117 59.36 18.22 -52.00
N ASN A 118 58.43 19.10 -52.40
CA ASN A 118 58.43 20.52 -52.04
C ASN A 118 57.72 20.81 -50.71
N GLY A 119 57.16 19.77 -50.05
CA GLY A 119 56.47 19.88 -48.76
C GLY A 119 54.96 20.09 -48.85
N ASP A 120 54.38 20.18 -50.05
CA ASP A 120 52.93 20.31 -50.21
C ASP A 120 52.20 19.03 -49.80
N THR A 121 51.00 19.16 -49.22
CA THR A 121 50.16 18.04 -48.80
C THR A 121 48.91 17.93 -49.67
N ILE A 122 48.78 16.81 -50.39
CA ILE A 122 47.62 16.49 -51.22
C ILE A 122 46.74 15.49 -50.47
N VAL A 123 45.47 15.84 -50.25
CA VAL A 123 44.52 15.05 -49.46
C VAL A 123 43.54 14.33 -50.39
N SER A 124 43.25 13.05 -50.14
CA SER A 124 42.23 12.33 -50.91
C SER A 124 40.83 12.94 -50.77
N ARG A 125 40.02 12.79 -51.81
CA ARG A 125 38.62 13.22 -51.79
C ARG A 125 37.75 12.24 -51.00
N THR A 126 37.96 10.95 -51.23
CA THR A 126 37.29 9.84 -50.55
C THR A 126 38.13 9.31 -49.38
N ASN A 127 37.46 8.66 -48.44
CA ASN A 127 38.13 7.97 -47.33
C ASN A 127 38.65 6.61 -47.80
N ILE A 128 39.76 6.17 -47.20
CA ILE A 128 40.08 4.76 -47.09
C ILE A 128 39.06 4.14 -46.14
N THR A 129 38.56 2.96 -46.51
CA THR A 129 37.62 2.18 -45.72
C THR A 129 38.16 0.76 -45.53
N PHE A 130 37.86 0.17 -44.39
CA PHE A 130 38.23 -1.18 -44.02
C PHE A 130 36.97 -2.03 -43.88
N GLU A 131 37.05 -3.30 -44.25
CA GLU A 131 36.00 -4.30 -43.99
C GLU A 131 36.66 -5.44 -43.22
N GLU A 132 36.47 -5.40 -41.91
CA GLU A 132 37.13 -6.31 -40.99
C GLU A 132 36.12 -6.79 -39.96
N GLU A 133 36.05 -8.11 -39.83
CA GLU A 133 35.21 -8.74 -38.82
C GLU A 133 35.83 -8.57 -37.43
N ILE A 134 35.04 -8.06 -36.48
CA ILE A 134 35.40 -8.02 -35.07
C ILE A 134 35.49 -9.45 -34.55
N LYS A 135 36.67 -9.84 -34.06
CA LYS A 135 36.91 -11.16 -33.48
C LYS A 135 37.30 -11.01 -32.02
N VAL A 136 36.40 -11.37 -31.11
CA VAL A 136 36.71 -11.46 -29.69
C VAL A 136 37.27 -12.85 -29.39
N ASN A 137 38.46 -12.92 -28.81
CA ASN A 137 39.14 -14.17 -28.49
C ASN A 137 38.99 -14.54 -27.01
N SER A 138 38.99 -13.54 -26.12
CA SER A 138 38.83 -13.75 -24.68
C SER A 138 38.42 -12.47 -23.97
N PHE A 139 37.90 -12.64 -22.76
CA PHE A 139 37.74 -11.58 -21.78
C PHE A 139 38.32 -12.04 -20.42
N SER A 140 38.68 -11.09 -19.57
CA SER A 140 39.22 -11.39 -18.24
C SER A 140 39.08 -10.18 -17.32
N PRO A 141 38.83 -10.39 -16.02
CA PRO A 141 38.50 -11.67 -15.37
C PRO A 141 37.08 -12.19 -15.69
N GLU A 142 36.83 -13.49 -15.44
CA GLU A 142 35.51 -14.12 -15.60
C GLU A 142 34.59 -13.83 -14.41
N LYS A 143 35.17 -13.79 -13.20
CA LYS A 143 34.52 -13.31 -11.98
C LYS A 143 35.00 -11.91 -11.66
N ILE A 144 34.08 -10.97 -11.53
CA ILE A 144 34.43 -9.55 -11.42
C ILE A 144 33.48 -8.78 -10.51
N HIS A 145 34.05 -7.89 -9.71
CA HIS A 145 33.30 -6.95 -8.90
C HIS A 145 32.87 -5.72 -9.74
N PRO A 146 31.62 -5.23 -9.62
CA PRO A 146 31.21 -3.99 -10.26
C PRO A 146 32.15 -2.82 -9.99
N GLY A 147 32.36 -1.94 -10.96
CA GLY A 147 33.36 -0.86 -10.90
C GLY A 147 34.80 -1.29 -11.21
N ALA A 148 35.09 -2.60 -11.28
CA ALA A 148 36.40 -3.08 -11.72
C ALA A 148 36.56 -3.03 -13.25
N VAL A 149 37.81 -3.12 -13.71
CA VAL A 149 38.16 -3.11 -15.14
C VAL A 149 38.02 -4.51 -15.74
N LEU A 150 37.15 -4.64 -16.74
CA LEU A 150 37.03 -5.81 -17.60
C LEU A 150 37.88 -5.62 -18.86
N THR A 151 38.75 -6.57 -19.17
CA THR A 151 39.59 -6.55 -20.38
C THR A 151 39.05 -7.52 -21.42
N ILE A 152 38.87 -7.07 -22.67
CA ILE A 152 38.44 -7.89 -23.80
C ILE A 152 39.55 -7.86 -24.86
N LYS A 153 40.01 -9.04 -25.30
CA LYS A 153 41.08 -9.20 -26.28
C LYS A 153 40.59 -9.90 -27.53
N GLY A 154 41.21 -9.54 -28.65
CA GLY A 154 40.79 -10.07 -29.94
C GLY A 154 41.54 -9.46 -31.10
N ASP A 155 40.96 -9.57 -32.29
CA ASP A 155 41.38 -8.84 -33.48
C ASP A 155 40.29 -7.85 -33.88
N TYR A 156 40.72 -6.61 -34.19
CA TYR A 156 39.84 -5.50 -34.54
C TYR A 156 38.78 -5.17 -33.48
N VAL A 157 39.08 -5.43 -32.19
CA VAL A 157 38.16 -5.16 -31.07
C VAL A 157 37.93 -3.67 -30.83
N TRP A 158 38.78 -2.79 -31.35
CA TRP A 158 38.54 -1.34 -31.37
C TRP A 158 37.33 -0.89 -32.19
N ASN A 159 36.81 -1.76 -33.07
CA ASN A 159 35.63 -1.49 -33.86
C ASN A 159 34.35 -1.76 -33.07
N ILE A 160 34.46 -2.30 -31.85
CA ILE A 160 33.34 -2.43 -30.91
C ILE A 160 32.85 -1.03 -30.58
N GLY A 161 31.56 -0.78 -30.86
CA GLY A 161 30.88 0.45 -30.51
C GLY A 161 30.29 0.41 -29.11
N GLN A 162 29.93 -0.78 -28.63
CA GLN A 162 29.32 -0.96 -27.33
C GLN A 162 29.62 -2.36 -26.76
N VAL A 163 29.95 -2.41 -25.46
CA VAL A 163 29.95 -3.66 -24.68
C VAL A 163 28.63 -3.72 -23.93
N VAL A 164 27.89 -4.81 -24.10
CA VAL A 164 26.55 -4.99 -23.54
C VAL A 164 26.60 -6.14 -22.54
N PHE A 165 26.41 -5.80 -21.27
CA PHE A 165 26.21 -6.70 -20.15
C PHE A 165 24.76 -7.21 -20.13
N TYR A 166 24.51 -8.22 -19.30
CA TYR A 166 23.19 -8.80 -19.14
C TYR A 166 22.14 -7.75 -18.77
N ASP A 167 20.89 -7.99 -19.19
CA ASP A 167 19.74 -7.09 -18.94
C ASP A 167 19.90 -5.68 -19.55
N HIS A 168 20.52 -5.60 -20.73
CA HIS A 168 20.69 -4.38 -21.54
C HIS A 168 21.52 -3.27 -20.90
N VAL A 169 22.30 -3.57 -19.87
CA VAL A 169 23.29 -2.64 -19.29
C VAL A 169 24.46 -2.52 -20.27
N ALA A 170 24.81 -1.32 -20.71
CA ALA A 170 25.79 -1.15 -21.76
C ALA A 170 26.79 -0.03 -21.48
N VAL A 171 27.99 -0.19 -22.02
CA VAL A 171 29.07 0.80 -21.99
C VAL A 171 29.44 1.12 -23.43
N ASP A 172 29.35 2.39 -23.80
CA ASP A 172 29.67 2.86 -25.14
C ASP A 172 31.19 3.06 -25.30
N ALA A 173 31.66 3.00 -26.54
CA ALA A 173 33.10 3.10 -26.85
C ALA A 173 33.76 4.40 -26.34
N GLU A 174 32.96 5.45 -26.14
CA GLU A 174 33.37 6.74 -25.55
C GLU A 174 33.83 6.62 -24.10
N ASP A 175 33.30 5.65 -23.37
CA ASP A 175 33.59 5.41 -21.96
C ASP A 175 34.60 4.27 -21.75
N PHE A 176 35.23 3.77 -22.82
CA PHE A 176 36.26 2.73 -22.71
C PHE A 176 37.53 3.32 -22.08
N VAL A 177 38.05 2.62 -21.07
CA VAL A 177 39.31 2.96 -20.38
C VAL A 177 40.51 2.77 -21.31
N LYS A 178 40.42 1.77 -22.20
CA LYS A 178 41.44 1.48 -23.22
C LYS A 178 40.75 1.01 -24.48
N ASN A 179 41.22 1.48 -25.63
CA ASN A 179 40.68 1.07 -26.91
C ASN A 179 41.81 0.98 -27.94
N THR A 180 42.23 -0.25 -28.24
CA THR A 180 43.28 -0.58 -29.20
C THR A 180 42.82 -1.71 -30.10
N ARG A 181 43.48 -1.89 -31.26
CA ARG A 181 43.13 -2.93 -32.25
C ARG A 181 42.92 -4.31 -31.63
N ASN A 182 43.72 -4.68 -30.64
CA ASN A 182 43.75 -6.03 -30.07
C ASN A 182 43.23 -6.12 -28.63
N GLU A 183 42.91 -4.99 -28.00
CA GLU A 183 42.49 -4.95 -26.60
C GLU A 183 41.61 -3.72 -26.34
N ILE A 184 40.46 -3.95 -25.72
CA ILE A 184 39.65 -2.91 -25.09
C ILE A 184 39.52 -3.18 -23.58
N GLN A 185 39.35 -2.12 -22.80
CA GLN A 185 39.07 -2.20 -21.37
C GLN A 185 37.87 -1.31 -21.04
N VAL A 186 36.94 -1.85 -20.26
CA VAL A 186 35.72 -1.17 -19.82
C VAL A 186 35.58 -1.28 -18.32
N ILE A 187 34.99 -0.28 -17.68
CA ILE A 187 34.55 -0.40 -16.28
C ILE A 187 33.24 -1.17 -16.26
N VAL A 188 33.14 -2.22 -15.43
CA VAL A 188 31.88 -2.94 -15.23
C VAL A 188 30.88 -1.99 -14.54
N PRO A 189 29.71 -1.71 -15.13
CA PRO A 189 28.72 -0.82 -14.49
C PRO A 189 28.23 -1.36 -13.14
N MET A 190 27.82 -0.47 -12.24
CA MET A 190 27.28 -0.86 -10.92
C MET A 190 25.95 -1.60 -11.05
N GLU A 191 25.25 -1.40 -12.16
CA GLU A 191 23.98 -2.00 -12.52
C GLU A 191 24.15 -3.41 -13.13
N ALA A 192 25.39 -3.82 -13.43
CA ALA A 192 25.66 -5.10 -14.08
C ALA A 192 25.23 -6.29 -13.20
N LYS A 193 24.78 -7.35 -13.86
CA LYS A 193 24.30 -8.60 -13.26
C LYS A 193 25.09 -9.78 -13.83
N PRO A 194 25.15 -10.92 -13.11
CA PRO A 194 25.62 -12.17 -13.68
C PRO A 194 24.84 -12.51 -14.95
N GLY A 195 25.54 -12.90 -16.01
CA GLY A 195 24.88 -13.35 -17.24
C GLY A 195 25.69 -13.11 -18.50
N GLU A 196 24.98 -13.04 -19.62
CA GLU A 196 25.57 -12.90 -20.95
C GLU A 196 26.32 -11.57 -21.10
N LEU A 197 27.57 -11.67 -21.55
CA LEU A 197 28.38 -10.56 -22.03
C LEU A 197 28.39 -10.60 -23.56
N SER A 198 28.11 -9.47 -24.18
CA SER A 198 28.01 -9.32 -25.62
C SER A 198 28.59 -7.99 -26.10
N PHE A 199 28.71 -7.83 -27.40
CA PHE A 199 29.15 -6.57 -28.02
C PHE A 199 28.40 -6.29 -29.32
N ASN A 200 28.39 -5.03 -29.75
CA ASN A 200 27.98 -4.64 -31.09
C ASN A 200 28.92 -3.52 -31.63
N ASP A 201 28.80 -3.22 -32.92
CA ASP A 201 29.64 -2.21 -33.60
C ASP A 201 29.11 -0.76 -33.45
N GLY A 202 28.01 -0.59 -32.70
CA GLY A 202 27.33 0.68 -32.47
C GLY A 202 26.58 1.22 -33.70
N SER A 203 26.39 0.43 -34.76
CA SER A 203 25.55 0.84 -35.88
C SER A 203 24.06 0.74 -35.52
N GLU A 204 23.23 1.58 -36.15
CA GLU A 204 21.79 1.57 -35.92
C GLU A 204 21.19 0.21 -36.30
N GLY A 205 20.59 -0.48 -35.31
CA GLY A 205 20.03 -1.81 -35.49
C GLY A 205 21.05 -2.96 -35.44
N ALA A 206 22.28 -2.72 -34.98
CA ALA A 206 23.27 -3.77 -34.80
C ALA A 206 22.79 -4.86 -33.82
N GLU A 207 22.98 -6.12 -34.20
CA GLU A 207 22.72 -7.25 -33.31
C GLU A 207 23.86 -7.44 -32.30
N ASN A 208 23.50 -7.80 -31.06
CA ASN A 208 24.47 -8.15 -30.03
C ASN A 208 25.11 -9.50 -30.33
N LYS A 209 26.44 -9.52 -30.45
CA LYS A 209 27.26 -10.71 -30.62
C LYS A 209 27.73 -11.21 -29.26
N TYR A 210 27.40 -12.46 -28.95
CA TYR A 210 27.78 -13.12 -27.70
C TYR A 210 29.30 -13.28 -27.56
N ILE A 211 29.82 -12.98 -26.37
CA ILE A 211 31.22 -13.19 -25.97
C ILE A 211 31.33 -14.40 -25.03
N GLY A 212 30.51 -14.41 -23.97
CA GLY A 212 30.64 -15.37 -22.87
C GLY A 212 29.69 -15.07 -21.71
N MET A 213 29.77 -15.88 -20.65
CA MET A 213 29.08 -15.62 -19.39
C MET A 213 30.02 -14.91 -18.42
N LEU A 214 29.58 -13.79 -17.86
CA LEU A 214 30.32 -13.02 -16.86
C LEU A 214 29.69 -13.26 -15.48
N ASP A 215 30.51 -13.67 -14.51
CA ASP A 215 30.12 -13.84 -13.11
C ASP A 215 30.36 -12.52 -12.38
N VAL A 216 29.31 -11.71 -12.28
CA VAL A 216 29.38 -10.41 -11.59
C VAL A 216 29.07 -10.61 -10.12
N ASP A 217 29.91 -10.10 -9.23
CA ASP A 217 29.65 -10.19 -7.80
C ASP A 217 28.29 -9.58 -7.43
N VAL A 218 27.57 -10.27 -6.55
CA VAL A 218 26.27 -9.83 -6.01
C VAL A 218 26.37 -9.69 -4.49
N ALA A 219 25.66 -8.71 -3.94
CA ALA A 219 25.54 -8.56 -2.49
C ALA A 219 24.79 -9.74 -1.88
N GLU A 220 25.37 -10.34 -0.85
CA GLU A 220 24.77 -11.47 -0.14
C GLU A 220 24.90 -11.26 1.37
N ALA A 221 23.79 -11.05 2.06
CA ALA A 221 23.71 -11.06 3.50
C ALA A 221 23.60 -12.51 4.01
N THR A 222 24.44 -12.86 4.97
CA THR A 222 24.55 -14.21 5.54
C THR A 222 24.08 -14.29 6.99
N GLY A 223 23.94 -13.16 7.68
CA GLY A 223 23.42 -13.12 9.04
C GLY A 223 23.47 -11.75 9.69
N VAL A 224 23.02 -11.71 10.94
CA VAL A 224 22.95 -10.49 11.77
C VAL A 224 23.52 -10.79 13.16
N SER A 225 24.21 -9.80 13.76
CA SER A 225 24.85 -9.95 15.07
C SER A 225 23.87 -10.24 16.21
N ASN A 226 22.62 -9.79 16.08
CA ASN A 226 21.53 -10.04 17.00
C ASN A 226 20.22 -10.10 16.20
N ALA A 227 19.60 -11.28 16.15
CA ALA A 227 18.32 -11.49 15.45
C ALA A 227 17.11 -11.00 16.28
N THR A 228 17.31 -10.70 17.57
CA THR A 228 16.28 -10.15 18.47
C THR A 228 16.73 -8.83 19.08
N PRO A 229 16.99 -7.79 18.28
CA PRO A 229 17.57 -6.55 18.78
C PRO A 229 16.54 -5.67 19.49
N GLU A 230 17.04 -4.82 20.39
CA GLU A 230 16.28 -3.72 20.97
C GLU A 230 16.14 -2.54 19.99
N PHE A 231 15.11 -1.71 20.20
CA PHE A 231 14.96 -0.46 19.45
C PHE A 231 16.12 0.49 19.74
N GLY A 232 16.73 1.05 18.69
CA GLY A 232 17.93 1.88 18.80
C GLY A 232 19.22 1.10 19.06
N GLU A 233 19.17 -0.23 19.11
CA GLU A 233 20.38 -1.05 19.17
C GLU A 233 21.14 -0.95 17.84
N THR A 234 22.47 -0.80 17.90
CA THR A 234 23.30 -0.93 16.70
C THR A 234 23.62 -2.40 16.46
N ILE A 235 23.12 -2.94 15.34
CA ILE A 235 23.42 -4.28 14.87
C ILE A 235 24.44 -4.26 13.73
N THR A 236 25.09 -5.41 13.51
CA THR A 236 25.97 -5.64 12.37
C THR A 236 25.37 -6.73 11.49
N ILE A 237 25.14 -6.44 10.23
CA ILE A 237 24.75 -7.39 9.19
C ILE A 237 26.05 -7.90 8.55
N TYR A 238 26.20 -9.22 8.43
CA TYR A 238 27.37 -9.88 7.83
C TYR A 238 27.02 -10.41 6.44
N GLY A 239 28.02 -10.47 5.56
CA GLY A 239 27.80 -10.88 4.19
C GLY A 239 29.04 -10.80 3.31
N GLU A 240 28.82 -10.89 2.00
CA GLU A 240 29.81 -10.68 0.95
C GLU A 240 29.31 -9.60 -0.03
N ASN A 241 30.24 -8.81 -0.57
CA ASN A 241 29.97 -7.72 -1.53
C ASN A 241 28.88 -6.73 -1.08
N LEU A 242 28.78 -6.47 0.23
CA LEU A 242 27.80 -5.56 0.82
C LEU A 242 28.07 -4.09 0.49
N ASP A 243 29.23 -3.78 -0.07
CA ASP A 243 29.55 -2.48 -0.66
C ASP A 243 28.74 -2.16 -1.91
N LEU A 244 28.09 -3.15 -2.54
CA LEU A 244 27.16 -2.97 -3.63
C LEU A 244 25.77 -2.49 -3.19
N VAL A 245 25.46 -2.53 -1.88
CA VAL A 245 24.19 -2.08 -1.33
C VAL A 245 24.07 -0.56 -1.44
N THR A 246 22.97 -0.09 -2.02
CA THR A 246 22.67 1.33 -2.21
C THR A 246 21.52 1.82 -1.33
N SER A 247 20.61 0.94 -0.90
CA SER A 247 19.57 1.29 0.08
C SER A 247 19.22 0.11 1.01
N MET A 248 18.65 0.45 2.16
CA MET A 248 18.23 -0.52 3.18
C MET A 248 16.88 -0.11 3.74
N ASP A 249 15.95 -1.05 3.77
CA ASP A 249 14.60 -0.88 4.29
C ASP A 249 14.41 -1.83 5.47
N PHE A 250 14.04 -1.28 6.62
CA PHE A 250 13.53 -2.05 7.74
C PHE A 250 12.00 -2.21 7.59
N PRO A 251 11.38 -3.22 8.21
CA PRO A 251 9.93 -3.35 8.19
C PRO A 251 9.25 -2.07 8.67
N ALA A 252 8.32 -1.54 7.87
CA ALA A 252 7.62 -0.27 8.07
C ALA A 252 8.49 1.00 8.10
N VAL A 253 9.80 0.92 7.82
CA VAL A 253 10.74 2.05 7.83
C VAL A 253 11.69 1.97 6.63
N PRO A 254 11.37 2.65 5.51
CA PRO A 254 12.24 2.66 4.34
C PRO A 254 13.46 3.58 4.55
N ASP A 255 14.44 3.45 3.65
CA ASP A 255 15.58 4.38 3.50
C ASP A 255 16.39 4.61 4.80
N VAL A 256 16.64 3.52 5.54
CA VAL A 256 17.42 3.55 6.78
C VAL A 256 18.89 3.84 6.46
N SER A 257 19.51 4.73 7.22
CA SER A 257 20.93 5.05 7.10
C SER A 257 21.80 3.99 7.77
N TYR A 258 22.89 3.61 7.11
CA TYR A 258 23.82 2.58 7.56
C TYR A 258 25.27 2.93 7.20
N ASN A 259 26.22 2.17 7.74
CA ASN A 259 27.63 2.30 7.44
C ASN A 259 28.20 0.96 6.98
N ILE A 260 28.69 0.91 5.74
CA ILE A 260 29.35 -0.29 5.19
C ILE A 260 30.83 -0.27 5.58
N ALA A 261 31.38 -1.42 5.95
CA ALA A 261 32.81 -1.57 6.17
C ALA A 261 33.58 -1.55 4.84
N ASN A 262 34.82 -1.02 4.85
CA ASN A 262 35.65 -0.89 3.65
C ASN A 262 35.97 -2.21 2.95
N ASP A 263 35.84 -3.35 3.63
CA ASP A 263 36.05 -4.68 3.07
C ASP A 263 34.80 -5.29 2.41
N GLY A 264 33.67 -4.58 2.43
CA GLY A 264 32.40 -5.03 1.86
C GLY A 264 31.78 -6.24 2.59
N LYS A 265 32.25 -6.61 3.79
CA LYS A 265 31.78 -7.82 4.49
C LYS A 265 30.80 -7.56 5.63
N SER A 266 30.61 -6.29 6.00
CA SER A 266 29.69 -5.95 7.09
C SER A 266 29.04 -4.58 6.92
N ILE A 267 27.80 -4.47 7.41
CA ILE A 267 27.05 -3.22 7.51
C ILE A 267 26.67 -2.99 8.97
N ARG A 268 26.99 -1.82 9.52
CA ARG A 268 26.53 -1.36 10.84
C ARG A 268 25.33 -0.46 10.68
N VAL A 269 24.24 -0.77 11.37
CA VAL A 269 22.98 -0.02 11.29
C VAL A 269 22.30 0.05 12.66
N GLU A 270 21.68 1.19 12.96
CA GLU A 270 20.84 1.38 14.15
C GLU A 270 19.41 0.91 13.85
N VAL A 271 18.86 0.01 14.67
CA VAL A 271 17.49 -0.49 14.52
C VAL A 271 16.50 0.65 14.76
N PRO A 272 15.68 1.04 13.77
CA PRO A 272 14.76 2.16 13.92
C PRO A 272 13.73 1.93 15.05
N ARG A 273 13.39 3.00 15.78
CA ARG A 273 12.49 2.90 16.95
C ARG A 273 11.02 2.60 16.63
N ASN A 274 10.64 2.76 15.37
CA ASN A 274 9.29 2.59 14.84
C ASN A 274 9.20 1.41 13.85
N THR A 275 10.23 0.55 13.77
CA THR A 275 10.18 -0.67 12.96
C THR A 275 9.33 -1.76 13.62
N ILE A 276 8.96 -2.77 12.85
CA ILE A 276 8.26 -3.96 13.32
C ILE A 276 9.11 -5.22 13.04
N SER A 277 8.73 -6.36 13.60
CA SER A 277 9.41 -7.63 13.29
C SER A 277 9.21 -7.99 11.83
N GLY A 278 10.23 -8.55 11.19
CA GLY A 278 10.20 -8.95 9.79
C GLY A 278 11.55 -8.83 9.10
N THR A 279 11.49 -8.75 7.78
CA THR A 279 12.66 -8.81 6.90
C THR A 279 13.24 -7.41 6.64
N VAL A 280 14.51 -7.23 7.00
CA VAL A 280 15.33 -6.09 6.59
C VAL A 280 15.83 -6.37 5.17
N THR A 281 15.47 -5.50 4.23
CA THR A 281 15.81 -5.67 2.81
C THR A 281 16.87 -4.67 2.38
N MET A 282 17.92 -5.15 1.74
CA MET A 282 19.00 -4.36 1.15
C MET A 282 18.92 -4.46 -0.38
N LYS A 283 19.01 -3.31 -1.06
CA LYS A 283 18.93 -3.22 -2.53
C LYS A 283 20.27 -2.75 -3.08
N SER A 284 20.69 -3.33 -4.21
CA SER A 284 21.91 -2.93 -4.94
C SER A 284 21.57 -2.09 -6.18
N ALA A 285 22.55 -1.41 -6.77
CA ALA A 285 22.36 -0.64 -8.02
C ALA A 285 21.88 -1.52 -9.20
N SER A 286 22.24 -2.80 -9.21
CA SER A 286 21.71 -3.79 -10.16
C SER A 286 20.21 -4.08 -10.01
N GLY A 287 19.58 -3.59 -8.94
CA GLY A 287 18.18 -3.89 -8.60
C GLY A 287 17.99 -5.27 -7.95
N LEU A 288 19.05 -6.03 -7.74
CA LEU A 288 19.02 -7.26 -6.93
C LEU A 288 18.90 -6.92 -5.44
N THR A 289 18.32 -7.85 -4.67
CA THR A 289 18.09 -7.68 -3.24
C THR A 289 18.70 -8.81 -2.43
N THR A 290 19.11 -8.47 -1.20
CA THR A 290 19.50 -9.43 -0.17
C THR A 290 18.87 -9.02 1.16
N SER A 291 18.75 -9.93 2.13
CA SER A 291 17.93 -9.68 3.30
C SER A 291 18.33 -10.48 4.53
N VAL A 292 17.96 -9.96 5.71
CA VAL A 292 18.03 -10.67 6.99
C VAL A 292 16.74 -10.46 7.76
N ASP A 293 16.34 -11.42 8.59
CA ASP A 293 15.16 -11.30 9.45
C ASP A 293 15.55 -10.84 10.85
N ILE A 294 14.70 -9.99 11.44
CA ILE A 294 14.80 -9.55 12.83
C ILE A 294 13.46 -9.68 13.55
N THR A 295 13.51 -9.91 14.85
CA THR A 295 12.34 -9.90 15.75
C THR A 295 12.54 -8.85 16.84
N VAL A 296 11.81 -7.74 16.76
CA VAL A 296 11.89 -6.67 17.75
C VAL A 296 10.84 -6.88 18.87
N PRO A 297 11.06 -6.34 20.08
CA PRO A 297 10.16 -6.53 21.22
C PRO A 297 8.86 -5.72 21.09
N LEU A 298 7.94 -6.26 20.30
CA LEU A 298 6.57 -5.75 20.16
C LEU A 298 5.68 -6.21 21.32
N ALA A 299 4.70 -5.37 21.67
CA ALA A 299 3.72 -5.62 22.70
C ALA A 299 2.64 -6.60 22.24
N SER A 300 2.15 -7.45 23.13
CA SER A 300 1.02 -8.33 22.85
C SER A 300 0.07 -8.39 24.04
N VAL A 301 -1.23 -8.52 23.76
CA VAL A 301 -2.27 -8.70 24.78
C VAL A 301 -2.59 -10.18 24.93
N THR A 302 -2.68 -10.65 26.17
CA THR A 302 -3.05 -12.03 26.52
C THR A 302 -4.42 -12.15 27.16
N SER A 303 -4.86 -11.14 27.92
CA SER A 303 -6.23 -11.10 28.48
C SER A 303 -6.61 -9.69 28.94
N THR A 304 -7.92 -9.43 28.98
CA THR A 304 -8.53 -8.21 29.53
C THR A 304 -9.57 -8.59 30.56
N ALA A 305 -9.63 -7.88 31.69
CA ALA A 305 -10.66 -8.10 32.70
C ALA A 305 -10.96 -6.83 33.51
N PRO A 306 -12.22 -6.61 33.90
CA PRO A 306 -13.44 -7.26 33.39
C PRO A 306 -13.75 -6.88 31.92
N VAL A 307 -14.58 -7.69 31.25
CA VAL A 307 -14.98 -7.48 29.84
C VAL A 307 -16.50 -7.36 29.64
N THR A 308 -17.29 -7.55 30.69
CA THR A 308 -18.75 -7.50 30.65
C THR A 308 -19.30 -6.75 31.84
N ASP A 309 -20.43 -6.06 31.66
CA ASP A 309 -21.09 -5.26 32.70
C ASP A 309 -20.11 -4.23 33.31
N VAL A 310 -19.29 -3.63 32.45
CA VAL A 310 -18.26 -2.67 32.88
C VAL A 310 -18.91 -1.31 33.12
N LYS A 311 -18.67 -0.73 34.31
CA LYS A 311 -19.23 0.56 34.71
C LYS A 311 -18.15 1.64 34.73
N ALA A 312 -18.56 2.89 34.49
CA ALA A 312 -17.68 4.04 34.69
C ALA A 312 -17.11 4.04 36.12
N GLY A 313 -15.84 4.41 36.26
CA GLY A 313 -15.09 4.36 37.51
C GLY A 313 -14.51 2.99 37.88
N GLN A 314 -14.87 1.92 37.17
CA GLN A 314 -14.27 0.60 37.36
C GLN A 314 -12.84 0.56 36.81
N THR A 315 -11.96 -0.26 37.40
CA THR A 315 -10.61 -0.47 36.87
C THR A 315 -10.59 -1.65 35.91
N ILE A 316 -10.06 -1.42 34.71
CA ILE A 316 -9.76 -2.46 33.72
C ILE A 316 -8.30 -2.85 33.84
N THR A 317 -8.03 -4.15 33.76
CA THR A 317 -6.69 -4.74 33.74
C THR A 317 -6.48 -5.46 32.42
N ILE A 318 -5.42 -5.09 31.70
CA ILE A 318 -4.97 -5.74 30.48
C ILE A 318 -3.62 -6.41 30.79
N ASN A 319 -3.53 -7.72 30.58
CA ASN A 319 -2.30 -8.49 30.74
C ASN A 319 -1.68 -8.79 29.37
N GLY A 320 -0.37 -8.94 29.32
CA GLY A 320 0.36 -9.05 28.06
C GLY A 320 1.86 -9.23 28.20
N ILE A 321 2.57 -8.94 27.11
CA ILE A 321 4.04 -8.92 27.01
C ILE A 321 4.46 -7.54 26.49
N ASN A 322 5.58 -7.01 26.98
CA ASN A 322 6.15 -5.70 26.62
C ASN A 322 5.17 -4.51 26.73
N LEU A 323 4.20 -4.59 27.65
CA LEU A 323 3.18 -3.55 27.83
C LEU A 323 3.73 -2.25 28.42
N ASP A 324 4.94 -2.27 29.00
CA ASP A 324 5.68 -1.08 29.44
C ASP A 324 6.10 -0.17 28.28
N ARG A 325 6.01 -0.65 27.04
CA ARG A 325 6.35 0.10 25.81
C ARG A 325 5.18 0.85 25.21
N ILE A 326 3.96 0.60 25.66
CA ILE A 326 2.75 1.30 25.17
C ILE A 326 2.83 2.79 25.51
N THR A 327 2.58 3.66 24.53
CA THR A 327 2.67 5.11 24.66
C THR A 327 1.32 5.75 24.93
N LYS A 328 0.24 5.19 24.38
CA LYS A 328 -1.14 5.67 24.61
C LYS A 328 -2.17 4.56 24.43
N LEU A 329 -3.35 4.76 25.03
CA LEU A 329 -4.54 3.92 24.86
C LEU A 329 -5.63 4.71 24.15
N VAL A 330 -6.20 4.16 23.08
CA VAL A 330 -7.42 4.69 22.46
C VAL A 330 -8.60 3.91 23.01
N LEU A 331 -9.50 4.61 23.70
CA LEU A 331 -10.68 4.00 24.33
C LEU A 331 -11.90 4.12 23.40
N PRO A 332 -12.80 3.12 23.39
CA PRO A 332 -14.03 3.16 22.59
C PRO A 332 -14.93 4.33 23.01
N ALA A 333 -15.46 5.05 22.01
CA ALA A 333 -16.29 6.24 22.16
C ALA A 333 -15.64 7.43 22.91
N ILE A 334 -14.32 7.42 23.12
CA ILE A 334 -13.57 8.54 23.69
C ILE A 334 -12.68 9.14 22.61
N GLU A 335 -12.89 10.41 22.26
CA GLU A 335 -12.11 11.08 21.22
C GLU A 335 -10.63 11.26 21.58
N ALA A 336 -10.35 11.56 22.85
CA ALA A 336 -8.98 11.83 23.33
C ALA A 336 -8.33 10.56 23.89
N PRO A 337 -7.19 10.10 23.35
CA PRO A 337 -6.50 8.93 23.90
C PRO A 337 -5.98 9.20 25.31
N LEU A 338 -5.90 8.13 26.12
CA LEU A 338 -5.17 8.18 27.38
C LEU A 338 -3.68 8.15 27.09
N GLU A 339 -3.01 9.27 27.33
CA GLU A 339 -1.57 9.40 27.21
C GLU A 339 -0.85 8.72 28.38
N ARG A 340 0.43 8.36 28.18
CA ARG A 340 1.28 7.79 29.23
C ARG A 340 1.22 8.65 30.50
N GLY A 341 0.98 7.99 31.65
CA GLY A 341 0.79 8.63 32.95
C GLY A 341 -0.68 8.76 33.37
N ALA A 342 -1.64 8.66 32.43
CA ALA A 342 -3.07 8.56 32.74
C ALA A 342 -3.51 7.12 33.07
N PHE A 343 -2.62 6.14 32.89
CA PHE A 343 -2.81 4.74 33.22
C PHE A 343 -1.54 4.18 33.87
N SER A 344 -1.66 3.11 34.63
CA SER A 344 -0.54 2.40 35.25
C SER A 344 -0.07 1.28 34.31
N GLN A 345 1.23 1.11 34.14
CA GLN A 345 1.79 0.09 33.25
C GLN A 345 3.10 -0.51 33.77
N ASN A 346 3.31 -1.78 33.48
CA ASN A 346 4.58 -2.51 33.57
C ASN A 346 4.69 -3.48 32.39
N ALA A 347 5.77 -4.25 32.30
CA ALA A 347 6.04 -5.12 31.15
C ALA A 347 4.95 -6.15 30.87
N THR A 348 4.17 -6.54 31.88
CA THR A 348 3.16 -7.61 31.78
C THR A 348 1.73 -7.13 31.96
N GLN A 349 1.51 -5.88 32.35
CA GLN A 349 0.18 -5.39 32.73
C GLN A 349 0.00 -3.89 32.50
N ILE A 350 -1.18 -3.51 32.04
CA ILE A 350 -1.71 -2.13 32.04
C ILE A 350 -3.00 -2.10 32.85
N THR A 351 -3.19 -1.07 33.65
CA THR A 351 -4.46 -0.78 34.33
C THR A 351 -4.89 0.66 34.11
N PHE A 352 -6.18 0.86 33.86
CA PHE A 352 -6.78 2.19 33.73
C PHE A 352 -8.19 2.21 34.34
N VAL A 353 -8.64 3.40 34.75
CA VAL A 353 -10.00 3.60 35.25
C VAL A 353 -10.90 3.97 34.08
N VAL A 354 -12.04 3.30 33.95
CA VAL A 354 -13.04 3.52 32.89
C VAL A 354 -13.59 4.94 33.02
N PRO A 355 -13.35 5.84 32.05
CA PRO A 355 -13.89 7.19 32.09
C PRO A 355 -15.39 7.21 31.77
N GLU A 356 -16.07 8.31 32.11
CA GLU A 356 -17.43 8.54 31.64
C GLU A 356 -17.45 8.65 30.10
N GLY A 357 -18.52 8.13 29.48
CA GLY A 357 -18.69 8.15 28.04
C GLY A 357 -17.97 7.04 27.27
N MET A 358 -17.18 6.18 27.94
CA MET A 358 -16.60 5.01 27.29
C MET A 358 -17.72 4.08 26.83
N GLY A 359 -17.67 3.69 25.56
CA GLY A 359 -18.65 2.81 24.92
C GLY A 359 -18.19 1.35 24.85
N ASP A 360 -19.04 0.50 24.27
CA ASP A 360 -18.67 -0.88 23.97
C ASP A 360 -17.56 -0.91 22.90
N GLY A 361 -16.57 -1.79 23.06
CA GLY A 361 -15.51 -1.93 22.06
C GLY A 361 -14.21 -2.46 22.62
N LYS A 362 -13.16 -2.47 21.79
CA LYS A 362 -11.81 -2.82 22.21
C LYS A 362 -11.02 -1.55 22.54
N VAL A 363 -10.04 -1.69 23.42
CA VAL A 363 -9.03 -0.66 23.64
C VAL A 363 -7.88 -0.91 22.67
N THR A 364 -7.44 0.12 21.95
CA THR A 364 -6.25 0.05 21.11
C THR A 364 -5.04 0.54 21.90
N LEU A 365 -4.07 -0.35 22.12
CA LEU A 365 -2.80 -0.07 22.78
C LEU A 365 -1.77 0.30 21.71
N VAL A 366 -1.35 1.56 21.67
CA VAL A 366 -0.39 2.05 20.67
C VAL A 366 1.01 1.98 21.26
N GLN A 367 1.92 1.23 20.62
CA GLN A 367 3.34 1.23 20.98
C GLN A 367 4.06 2.37 20.27
N HIS A 368 3.90 2.46 18.95
CA HIS A 368 4.40 3.54 18.09
C HIS A 368 3.53 3.66 16.82
N GLU A 369 3.85 4.62 15.95
CA GLU A 369 3.02 4.95 14.76
C GLU A 369 2.74 3.77 13.81
N ASN A 370 3.68 2.82 13.72
CA ASN A 370 3.58 1.64 12.86
C ASN A 370 3.09 0.37 13.59
N TYR A 371 2.81 0.43 14.91
CA TYR A 371 2.38 -0.75 15.66
C TYR A 371 1.43 -0.45 16.82
N SER A 372 0.31 -1.16 16.82
CA SER A 372 -0.66 -1.22 17.90
C SER A 372 -1.21 -2.64 18.06
N VAL A 373 -1.68 -2.95 19.26
CA VAL A 373 -2.38 -4.19 19.58
C VAL A 373 -3.71 -3.86 20.26
N GLU A 374 -4.73 -4.69 20.07
CA GLU A 374 -6.05 -4.48 20.67
C GLU A 374 -6.28 -5.37 21.90
N SER A 375 -7.11 -4.89 22.83
CA SER A 375 -7.62 -5.68 23.95
C SER A 375 -8.72 -6.66 23.51
N ASP A 376 -9.21 -7.46 24.47
CA ASP A 376 -10.51 -8.13 24.29
C ASP A 376 -11.63 -7.08 24.24
N LYS A 377 -12.77 -7.44 23.65
CA LYS A 377 -13.93 -6.55 23.59
C LYS A 377 -14.51 -6.35 24.99
N ILE A 378 -14.65 -5.09 25.39
CA ILE A 378 -15.29 -4.66 26.62
C ILE A 378 -16.74 -4.27 26.31
N ALA A 379 -17.68 -4.84 27.05
CA ALA A 379 -19.10 -4.47 27.04
C ALA A 379 -19.42 -3.67 28.30
N MET A 380 -19.82 -2.43 28.08
CA MET A 380 -20.27 -1.50 29.10
C MET A 380 -21.64 -1.91 29.61
N TYR A 381 -21.94 -1.53 30.85
CA TYR A 381 -23.28 -1.68 31.38
C TYR A 381 -24.26 -0.81 30.60
N SER A 382 -25.35 -1.43 30.13
CA SER A 382 -26.50 -0.75 29.54
C SER A 382 -27.76 -1.20 30.25
N GLU A 383 -28.57 -0.25 30.74
CA GLU A 383 -29.93 -0.55 31.17
C GLU A 383 -30.79 -0.74 29.91
N ASP A 384 -31.30 -1.96 29.70
CA ASP A 384 -32.34 -2.18 28.69
C ASP A 384 -33.47 -1.16 28.88
N PRO A 385 -34.08 -0.61 27.81
CA PRO A 385 -35.23 0.27 27.97
C PRO A 385 -36.36 -0.52 28.62
N VAL A 386 -36.70 -0.15 29.85
CA VAL A 386 -37.77 -0.77 30.65
C VAL A 386 -39.03 0.09 30.62
N GLU A 387 -40.18 -0.53 30.49
CA GLU A 387 -41.47 0.11 30.75
C GLU A 387 -41.75 0.09 32.26
N THR A 388 -42.04 1.24 32.84
CA THR A 388 -42.37 1.32 34.27
C THR A 388 -43.81 0.88 34.49
N MET A 389 -43.99 -0.24 35.18
CA MET A 389 -45.31 -0.78 35.55
C MET A 389 -45.83 -0.10 36.83
N TRP A 390 -44.92 0.25 37.74
CA TRP A 390 -45.21 0.98 38.95
C TRP A 390 -43.97 1.74 39.43
N SER A 391 -44.18 2.92 40.02
CA SER A 391 -43.13 3.64 40.74
C SER A 391 -43.72 4.32 41.98
N GLY A 392 -42.93 4.45 43.02
CA GLY A 392 -43.37 5.01 44.30
C GLY A 392 -42.39 4.70 45.41
N SER A 393 -42.87 4.70 46.65
CA SER A 393 -42.10 4.23 47.80
C SER A 393 -43.07 3.54 48.73
N MET A 394 -42.91 2.23 48.92
CA MET A 394 -43.81 1.44 49.76
C MET A 394 -43.03 0.47 50.63
N ASP A 395 -43.31 0.47 51.93
CA ASP A 395 -42.75 -0.47 52.89
C ASP A 395 -43.37 -1.86 52.70
N ILE A 396 -42.53 -2.87 52.54
CA ILE A 396 -42.91 -4.27 52.40
C ILE A 396 -42.35 -5.04 53.59
N ASP A 397 -43.27 -5.50 54.42
CA ASP A 397 -43.01 -6.36 55.58
C ASP A 397 -44.27 -7.20 55.82
N TRP A 398 -44.16 -8.50 55.54
CA TRP A 398 -45.28 -9.43 55.68
C TRP A 398 -45.80 -9.54 57.13
N ASN A 399 -45.02 -9.18 58.15
CA ASN A 399 -45.46 -9.29 59.55
C ASN A 399 -46.50 -8.21 59.88
N VAL A 400 -46.53 -7.14 59.10
CA VAL A 400 -47.49 -6.03 59.22
C VAL A 400 -48.40 -5.92 57.99
N GLY A 401 -48.39 -6.93 57.11
CA GLY A 401 -49.23 -6.99 55.92
C GLY A 401 -48.77 -6.12 54.75
N GLY A 402 -47.55 -5.59 54.76
CA GLY A 402 -47.00 -4.79 53.67
C GLY A 402 -46.78 -5.62 52.42
N CYS A 403 -47.41 -5.24 51.31
CA CYS A 403 -47.30 -5.91 50.01
C CYS A 403 -47.75 -4.97 48.87
N LEU A 404 -47.14 -5.10 47.70
CA LEU A 404 -47.57 -4.36 46.50
C LEU A 404 -48.55 -5.22 45.70
N GLN A 405 -49.78 -4.73 45.56
CA GLN A 405 -50.90 -5.45 44.90
C GLN A 405 -51.41 -4.73 43.64
N VAL A 406 -50.78 -3.64 43.21
CA VAL A 406 -51.21 -2.86 42.02
C VAL A 406 -51.09 -3.63 40.71
N LEU A 407 -50.43 -4.79 40.73
CA LEU A 407 -50.31 -5.72 39.61
C LEU A 407 -51.21 -6.96 39.79
N ALA A 408 -52.10 -6.96 40.78
CA ALA A 408 -53.01 -8.04 41.12
C ALA A 408 -54.48 -7.63 40.94
N TYR A 409 -55.39 -8.60 41.07
CA TYR A 409 -56.84 -8.40 41.18
C TYR A 409 -57.48 -7.53 40.08
N GLY A 410 -56.97 -7.66 38.85
CA GLY A 410 -57.49 -6.94 37.68
C GLY A 410 -57.01 -5.50 37.53
N ALA A 411 -56.12 -5.01 38.41
CA ALA A 411 -55.52 -3.69 38.29
C ALA A 411 -54.46 -3.60 37.16
N PHE A 412 -53.93 -4.75 36.73
CA PHE A 412 -52.99 -4.86 35.61
C PHE A 412 -53.41 -5.99 34.67
N ASP A 413 -53.38 -5.73 33.37
CA ASP A 413 -53.73 -6.72 32.34
C ASP A 413 -52.52 -7.55 31.93
N TRP A 414 -52.38 -8.73 32.54
CA TRP A 414 -51.31 -9.70 32.23
C TRP A 414 -51.41 -10.34 30.85
N SER A 415 -52.50 -10.12 30.10
CA SER A 415 -52.56 -10.55 28.69
C SER A 415 -51.65 -9.72 27.78
N THR A 416 -51.23 -8.52 28.23
CA THR A 416 -50.31 -7.60 27.52
C THR A 416 -48.82 -7.96 27.68
N VAL A 417 -48.52 -9.01 28.44
CA VAL A 417 -47.14 -9.43 28.74
C VAL A 417 -46.85 -10.77 28.06
N GLU A 418 -45.74 -10.81 27.32
CA GLU A 418 -45.32 -11.99 26.58
C GLU A 418 -44.28 -12.82 27.37
N ALA A 419 -44.26 -14.13 27.12
CA ALA A 419 -43.29 -15.02 27.75
C ALA A 419 -41.87 -14.66 27.32
N GLY A 420 -40.95 -14.61 28.29
CA GLY A 420 -39.58 -14.12 28.07
C GLY A 420 -39.38 -12.65 28.47
N THR A 421 -40.45 -11.92 28.81
CA THR A 421 -40.36 -10.59 29.41
C THR A 421 -39.61 -10.65 30.74
N THR A 422 -38.61 -9.80 30.96
CA THR A 422 -37.91 -9.65 32.24
C THR A 422 -38.63 -8.63 33.10
N LEU A 423 -38.96 -8.99 34.34
CA LEU A 423 -39.47 -8.08 35.37
C LEU A 423 -38.31 -7.59 36.21
N TYR A 424 -38.23 -6.27 36.45
CA TYR A 424 -37.23 -5.59 37.27
C TYR A 424 -37.92 -4.95 38.48
N ILE A 425 -37.43 -5.24 39.68
CA ILE A 425 -37.96 -4.70 40.93
C ILE A 425 -36.82 -3.98 41.65
N THR A 426 -36.91 -2.65 41.70
CA THR A 426 -35.97 -1.80 42.43
C THR A 426 -36.40 -1.72 43.90
N TYR A 427 -35.48 -2.04 44.80
CA TYR A 427 -35.70 -2.07 46.24
C TYR A 427 -34.52 -1.48 47.02
N GLU A 428 -34.79 -1.08 48.26
CA GLU A 428 -33.79 -0.81 49.31
C GLU A 428 -34.24 -1.52 50.59
N LYS A 429 -33.31 -2.06 51.38
CA LYS A 429 -33.65 -2.61 52.71
C LYS A 429 -34.15 -1.47 53.59
N LYS A 430 -35.24 -1.74 54.31
CA LYS A 430 -35.80 -0.77 55.26
C LYS A 430 -34.86 -0.56 56.44
N THR A 431 -34.19 -1.63 56.87
CA THR A 431 -33.13 -1.60 57.87
C THR A 431 -31.83 -2.14 57.22
N PRO A 432 -30.95 -1.25 56.73
CA PRO A 432 -29.68 -1.62 56.10
C PRO A 432 -28.70 -2.35 57.05
N GLY A 433 -27.76 -3.13 56.51
CA GLY A 433 -26.67 -3.81 57.21
C GLY A 433 -26.67 -5.34 57.05
N ASP A 434 -25.47 -5.93 56.99
CA ASP A 434 -25.26 -7.36 56.74
C ASP A 434 -25.96 -8.30 57.74
N SER A 435 -26.13 -7.85 58.99
CA SER A 435 -26.84 -8.61 60.02
C SER A 435 -28.37 -8.56 59.89
N ASN A 436 -28.89 -7.67 59.04
CA ASN A 436 -30.31 -7.44 58.87
C ASN A 436 -30.80 -8.18 57.63
N TRP A 437 -31.45 -9.31 57.88
CA TRP A 437 -32.06 -10.12 56.83
C TRP A 437 -33.24 -9.39 56.19
N GLY A 438 -33.39 -9.57 54.89
CA GLY A 438 -34.49 -9.03 54.10
C GLY A 438 -34.64 -9.85 52.83
N CYS A 439 -35.85 -9.93 52.32
CA CYS A 439 -36.15 -10.75 51.16
C CYS A 439 -37.33 -10.21 50.37
N LEU A 440 -37.42 -10.66 49.11
CA LEU A 440 -38.55 -10.47 48.23
C LEU A 440 -39.18 -11.83 47.88
N SER A 441 -40.50 -11.86 47.73
CA SER A 441 -41.23 -13.04 47.28
C SER A 441 -42.35 -12.62 46.34
N LEU A 442 -42.44 -13.33 45.21
CA LEU A 442 -43.46 -13.11 44.19
C LEU A 442 -44.57 -14.15 44.34
N ARG A 443 -45.82 -13.69 44.39
CA ARG A 443 -47.01 -14.50 44.65
C ARG A 443 -48.10 -14.21 43.64
N HIS A 444 -48.99 -15.17 43.39
CA HIS A 444 -50.22 -14.90 42.66
C HIS A 444 -51.33 -14.43 43.62
N GLY A 445 -52.32 -13.68 43.11
CA GLY A 445 -53.37 -13.08 43.92
C GLY A 445 -54.29 -14.06 44.67
N ASN A 446 -54.63 -15.20 44.08
CA ASN A 446 -55.47 -16.22 44.71
C ASN A 446 -54.74 -16.88 45.88
N GLU A 447 -55.25 -16.74 47.10
CA GLU A 447 -54.67 -17.34 48.32
C GLU A 447 -53.18 -17.06 48.56
N TRP A 448 -52.60 -16.07 47.86
CA TRP A 448 -51.18 -15.72 47.93
C TRP A 448 -50.26 -16.92 47.65
N GLY A 449 -50.67 -17.79 46.73
CA GLY A 449 -49.90 -18.97 46.37
C GLY A 449 -48.60 -18.64 45.62
N PHE A 450 -47.75 -19.65 45.51
CA PHE A 450 -46.45 -19.54 44.87
C PHE A 450 -46.59 -19.50 43.35
N LEU A 451 -45.86 -18.58 42.70
CA LEU A 451 -45.70 -18.65 41.24
C LEU A 451 -44.95 -19.93 40.84
N PRO A 452 -45.26 -20.53 39.68
CA PRO A 452 -44.65 -21.77 39.25
C PRO A 452 -43.14 -21.63 39.00
N GLY A 453 -42.40 -22.71 39.27
CA GLY A 453 -40.95 -22.77 39.12
C GLY A 453 -40.19 -22.05 40.25
N SER A 454 -38.94 -21.65 39.97
CA SER A 454 -38.11 -20.93 40.94
C SER A 454 -38.55 -19.47 41.15
N VAL A 455 -39.39 -18.92 40.25
CA VAL A 455 -39.86 -17.52 40.31
C VAL A 455 -40.69 -17.23 41.55
N GLY A 456 -41.46 -18.20 42.06
CA GLY A 456 -42.22 -18.06 43.30
C GLY A 456 -41.38 -18.19 44.57
N SER A 457 -40.12 -18.61 44.45
CA SER A 457 -39.24 -18.78 45.62
C SER A 457 -38.93 -17.42 46.24
N GLN A 458 -38.60 -17.47 47.52
CA GLN A 458 -38.08 -16.32 48.23
C GLN A 458 -36.68 -15.98 47.73
N TYR A 459 -36.44 -14.70 47.46
CA TYR A 459 -35.16 -14.14 47.08
C TYR A 459 -34.60 -13.33 48.24
N ASP A 460 -33.52 -13.80 48.84
CA ASP A 460 -32.82 -13.10 49.92
C ASP A 460 -31.92 -12.00 49.33
N PHE A 461 -32.01 -10.79 49.88
CA PHE A 461 -31.24 -9.66 49.37
C PHE A 461 -29.76 -9.81 49.71
N PRO A 462 -28.87 -9.82 48.70
CA PRO A 462 -27.42 -9.89 48.94
C PRO A 462 -26.88 -8.58 49.54
N ASP A 463 -27.53 -7.45 49.22
CA ASP A 463 -27.07 -6.10 49.55
C ASP A 463 -28.21 -5.24 50.12
N ASP A 464 -27.89 -4.03 50.58
CA ASP A 464 -28.86 -3.09 51.17
C ASP A 464 -29.78 -2.39 50.16
N GLY A 465 -29.55 -2.58 48.87
CA GLY A 465 -30.44 -2.09 47.81
C GLY A 465 -29.96 -2.55 46.44
N GLY A 466 -30.87 -2.55 45.47
CA GLY A 466 -30.56 -3.00 44.13
C GLY A 466 -31.79 -3.25 43.28
N VAL A 467 -31.58 -4.01 42.22
CA VAL A 467 -32.63 -4.42 41.29
C VAL A 467 -32.68 -5.94 41.26
N TYR A 468 -33.82 -6.51 41.65
CA TYR A 468 -34.12 -7.91 41.42
C TYR A 468 -34.70 -8.07 40.02
N SER A 469 -34.09 -8.91 39.18
CA SER A 469 -34.57 -9.20 37.83
C SER A 469 -35.01 -10.65 37.69
N VAL A 470 -36.15 -10.90 37.06
CA VAL A 470 -36.64 -12.26 36.80
C VAL A 470 -37.34 -12.37 35.45
N VAL A 471 -37.05 -13.43 34.70
CA VAL A 471 -37.71 -13.71 33.42
C VAL A 471 -39.07 -14.38 33.67
N LEU A 472 -40.13 -13.78 33.14
CA LEU A 472 -41.49 -14.30 33.21
C LEU A 472 -41.66 -15.42 32.18
N THR A 473 -41.65 -16.66 32.65
CA THR A 473 -41.88 -17.83 31.80
C THR A 473 -43.34 -17.93 31.37
N LYS A 474 -43.61 -18.71 30.32
CA LYS A 474 -44.97 -19.01 29.89
C LYS A 474 -45.84 -19.55 31.03
N ALA A 475 -45.30 -20.45 31.86
CA ALA A 475 -46.02 -21.02 32.99
C ALA A 475 -46.40 -19.97 34.04
N VAL A 476 -45.47 -19.04 34.34
CA VAL A 476 -45.73 -17.93 35.27
C VAL A 476 -46.82 -17.01 34.74
N LEU A 477 -46.80 -16.67 33.44
CA LEU A 477 -47.83 -15.80 32.86
C LEU A 477 -49.21 -16.45 32.84
N GLU A 478 -49.31 -17.73 32.50
CA GLU A 478 -50.58 -18.47 32.57
C GLU A 478 -51.11 -18.52 34.01
N ASP A 479 -50.24 -18.71 35.00
CA ASP A 479 -50.60 -18.67 36.41
C ASP A 479 -51.11 -17.29 36.85
N LEU A 480 -50.39 -16.21 36.51
CA LEU A 480 -50.79 -14.84 36.83
C LEU A 480 -52.16 -14.48 36.23
N LYS A 481 -52.44 -14.95 35.01
CA LYS A 481 -53.76 -14.76 34.35
C LYS A 481 -54.87 -15.55 35.03
N ALA A 482 -54.59 -16.79 35.44
CA ALA A 482 -55.58 -17.67 36.06
C ALA A 482 -55.81 -17.36 37.55
N ASN A 483 -54.80 -16.85 38.25
CA ASN A 483 -54.74 -16.80 39.71
C ASN A 483 -54.62 -15.38 40.27
N GLY A 484 -55.23 -14.38 39.62
CA GLY A 484 -55.46 -13.06 40.22
C GLY A 484 -54.27 -12.09 40.17
N GLY A 485 -53.35 -12.25 39.22
CA GLY A 485 -52.23 -11.34 38.97
C GLY A 485 -51.10 -11.46 40.00
N LEU A 486 -50.18 -10.49 40.00
CA LEU A 486 -48.93 -10.53 40.77
C LEU A 486 -49.01 -9.72 42.05
N ILE A 487 -48.66 -10.36 43.17
CA ILE A 487 -48.39 -9.73 44.45
C ILE A 487 -46.89 -9.79 44.71
N ILE A 488 -46.31 -8.64 45.06
CA ILE A 488 -44.92 -8.56 45.52
C ILE A 488 -44.96 -8.37 47.03
N THR A 489 -44.41 -9.33 47.77
CA THR A 489 -44.34 -9.34 49.24
C THR A 489 -42.92 -9.67 49.69
N GLY A 490 -42.68 -9.76 50.99
CA GLY A 490 -41.40 -10.11 51.57
C GLY A 490 -41.19 -9.46 52.93
N TYR A 491 -39.92 -9.25 53.30
CA TYR A 491 -39.54 -8.75 54.61
C TYR A 491 -38.44 -7.70 54.52
N ASN A 492 -38.56 -6.65 55.34
CA ASN A 492 -37.55 -5.62 55.58
C ASN A 492 -37.06 -4.87 54.32
N PHE A 493 -37.97 -4.44 53.44
CA PHE A 493 -37.59 -3.57 52.32
C PHE A 493 -38.62 -2.52 51.95
N ILE A 494 -38.16 -1.51 51.20
CA ILE A 494 -38.96 -0.49 50.56
C ILE A 494 -38.86 -0.74 49.06
N ILE A 495 -40.01 -1.00 48.42
CA ILE A 495 -40.08 -1.10 46.96
C ILE A 495 -40.19 0.30 46.35
N LYS A 496 -39.39 0.56 45.32
CA LYS A 496 -39.29 1.88 44.66
C LYS A 496 -39.86 1.87 43.26
N LYS A 497 -39.65 0.78 42.52
CA LYS A 497 -40.06 0.68 41.12
C LYS A 497 -40.29 -0.77 40.76
N VAL A 498 -41.32 -1.02 39.95
CA VAL A 498 -41.48 -2.25 39.20
C VAL A 498 -41.52 -1.87 37.73
N ALA A 499 -40.66 -2.49 36.94
CA ALA A 499 -40.57 -2.27 35.52
C ALA A 499 -40.49 -3.61 34.80
N ARG A 500 -40.78 -3.62 33.51
CA ARG A 500 -40.58 -4.79 32.66
C ARG A 500 -39.72 -4.41 31.46
N SER A 501 -38.99 -5.38 30.91
CA SER A 501 -38.40 -5.22 29.58
C SER A 501 -39.54 -4.93 28.60
N ILE A 502 -39.34 -3.96 27.71
CA ILE A 502 -40.29 -3.74 26.62
C ILE A 502 -40.23 -4.97 25.70
N PRO A 503 -41.35 -5.66 25.41
CA PRO A 503 -41.37 -6.76 24.45
C PRO A 503 -40.88 -6.22 23.10
N GLU A 504 -39.82 -6.79 22.55
CA GLU A 504 -39.38 -6.44 21.21
C GLU A 504 -40.39 -7.02 20.21
N ASN A 505 -41.19 -6.16 19.54
CA ASN A 505 -41.98 -6.61 18.40
C ASN A 505 -41.03 -6.82 17.21
N VAL A 506 -40.44 -8.02 17.14
CA VAL A 506 -39.50 -8.40 16.09
C VAL A 506 -40.29 -8.61 14.80
N ILE A 507 -40.24 -7.60 13.93
CA ILE A 507 -40.87 -7.66 12.61
C ILE A 507 -40.14 -8.65 11.71
N TRP A 508 -38.81 -8.65 11.81
CA TRP A 508 -37.97 -9.52 10.99
C TRP A 508 -36.64 -9.82 11.68
N LYS A 509 -36.11 -11.03 11.48
CA LYS A 509 -34.76 -11.43 11.87
C LYS A 509 -34.18 -12.33 10.80
N GLY A 510 -32.92 -12.09 10.43
CA GLY A 510 -32.25 -12.85 9.40
C GLY A 510 -30.88 -12.30 9.10
N SER A 511 -30.43 -12.50 7.87
CA SER A 511 -29.20 -11.89 7.36
C SER A 511 -29.48 -11.49 5.92
N LEU A 512 -29.70 -10.21 5.69
CA LEU A 512 -30.07 -9.67 4.39
C LEU A 512 -29.02 -8.64 3.97
N ASP A 513 -28.38 -8.88 2.84
CA ASP A 513 -27.41 -7.98 2.24
C ASP A 513 -28.13 -6.77 1.62
N ILE A 514 -27.75 -5.57 2.06
CA ILE A 514 -28.30 -4.30 1.62
C ILE A 514 -27.19 -3.50 0.96
N ASP A 515 -27.33 -3.37 -0.36
CA ASP A 515 -26.48 -2.55 -1.20
C ASP A 515 -27.29 -2.07 -2.40
N TRP A 516 -27.56 -0.76 -2.45
CA TRP A 516 -28.35 -0.14 -3.49
C TRP A 516 -27.74 -0.28 -4.90
N ASN A 517 -26.44 -0.57 -5.04
CA ASN A 517 -25.79 -0.73 -6.33
C ASN A 517 -26.16 -2.06 -6.98
N VAL A 518 -26.58 -3.02 -6.17
CA VAL A 518 -27.03 -4.36 -6.60
C VAL A 518 -28.50 -4.61 -6.27
N GLY A 519 -29.23 -3.57 -5.86
CA GLY A 519 -30.67 -3.62 -5.58
C GLY A 519 -31.06 -4.28 -4.26
N GLY A 520 -30.12 -4.47 -3.33
CA GLY A 520 -30.41 -5.01 -2.00
C GLY A 520 -31.25 -4.03 -1.18
N CYS A 521 -32.41 -4.48 -0.71
CA CYS A 521 -33.31 -3.72 0.14
C CYS A 521 -34.19 -4.64 1.00
N PHE A 522 -34.68 -4.12 2.13
CA PHE A 522 -35.70 -4.76 2.94
C PHE A 522 -37.04 -4.09 2.68
N GLN A 523 -38.02 -4.88 2.23
CA GLN A 523 -39.32 -4.41 1.77
C GLN A 523 -40.51 -5.15 2.38
N ASP A 524 -40.27 -6.03 3.37
CA ASP A 524 -41.33 -6.81 4.03
C ASP A 524 -42.27 -5.92 4.87
N MET A 525 -41.95 -4.63 5.00
CA MET A 525 -42.82 -3.61 5.58
C MET A 525 -43.39 -2.61 4.56
N ALA A 526 -43.23 -2.87 3.27
CA ALA A 526 -43.74 -2.06 2.17
C ALA A 526 -44.85 -2.82 1.41
N TYR A 527 -45.52 -2.11 0.49
CA TYR A 527 -46.41 -2.68 -0.52
C TYR A 527 -47.55 -3.56 0.04
N GLY A 528 -48.03 -3.23 1.23
CA GLY A 528 -49.13 -3.94 1.90
C GLY A 528 -48.70 -5.20 2.66
N ALA A 529 -47.41 -5.51 2.75
CA ALA A 529 -46.89 -6.63 3.53
C ALA A 529 -46.96 -6.39 5.06
N TYR A 530 -47.07 -5.14 5.49
CA TYR A 530 -47.21 -4.75 6.89
C TYR A 530 -48.32 -3.72 7.09
N ASP A 531 -49.13 -3.92 8.12
CA ASP A 531 -50.24 -3.02 8.45
C ASP A 531 -49.79 -1.88 9.39
N TRP A 532 -49.41 -0.75 8.79
CA TRP A 532 -49.01 0.46 9.49
C TRP A 532 -50.13 1.15 10.27
N SER A 533 -51.40 0.75 10.10
CA SER A 533 -52.50 1.27 10.92
C SER A 533 -52.42 0.79 12.39
N THR A 534 -51.67 -0.28 12.63
CA THR A 534 -51.46 -0.87 13.97
C THR A 534 -50.39 -0.16 14.80
N VAL A 535 -49.57 0.70 14.18
CA VAL A 535 -48.44 1.38 14.85
C VAL A 535 -48.89 2.75 15.36
N THR A 536 -48.52 3.08 16.59
CA THR A 536 -48.86 4.35 17.25
C THR A 536 -47.69 5.35 17.20
N PRO A 537 -47.96 6.67 17.20
CA PRO A 537 -46.89 7.67 17.26
C PRO A 537 -46.03 7.51 18.51
N GLY A 538 -44.71 7.64 18.34
CA GLY A 538 -43.73 7.47 19.40
C GLY A 538 -43.09 6.07 19.45
N THR A 539 -43.62 5.09 18.72
CA THR A 539 -42.96 3.78 18.54
C THR A 539 -41.57 3.96 17.96
N LYS A 540 -40.59 3.22 18.47
CA LYS A 540 -39.21 3.21 18.00
C LYS A 540 -39.00 2.08 17.00
N LEU A 541 -38.62 2.42 15.77
CA LEU A 541 -38.09 1.48 14.79
C LEU A 541 -36.60 1.25 15.06
N CYS A 542 -36.22 0.02 15.37
CA CYS A 542 -34.83 -0.37 15.62
C CYS A 542 -34.34 -1.35 14.55
N LEU A 543 -33.21 -1.03 13.94
CA LEU A 543 -32.59 -1.80 12.85
C LEU A 543 -31.19 -2.23 13.28
N THR A 544 -31.01 -3.52 13.54
CA THR A 544 -29.69 -4.09 13.84
C THR A 544 -28.97 -4.38 12.54
N TYR A 545 -27.77 -3.85 12.39
CA TYR A 545 -26.95 -4.00 11.19
C TYR A 545 -25.49 -4.34 11.53
N GLU A 546 -24.78 -4.89 10.56
CA GLU A 546 -23.32 -4.97 10.51
C GLU A 546 -22.85 -4.51 9.13
N LYS A 547 -21.72 -3.81 9.03
CA LYS A 547 -21.12 -3.49 7.73
C LYS A 547 -20.73 -4.79 7.05
N LYS A 548 -21.03 -4.89 5.76
CA LYS A 548 -20.66 -6.05 4.94
C LYS A 548 -19.14 -6.11 4.77
N THR A 549 -18.51 -4.95 4.60
CA THR A 549 -17.06 -4.78 4.60
C THR A 549 -16.67 -3.91 5.81
N PRO A 550 -16.21 -4.51 6.91
CA PRO A 550 -15.79 -3.80 8.12
C PRO A 550 -14.56 -2.90 7.89
N GLY A 551 -14.36 -1.89 8.74
CA GLY A 551 -13.21 -0.98 8.75
C GLY A 551 -13.57 0.47 8.43
N ASP A 552 -12.82 1.41 9.03
CA ASP A 552 -13.08 2.85 8.96
C ASP A 552 -13.02 3.44 7.55
N SER A 553 -12.21 2.85 6.65
CA SER A 553 -12.12 3.26 5.25
C SER A 553 -13.32 2.82 4.41
N ASN A 554 -14.14 1.91 4.93
CA ASN A 554 -15.26 1.33 4.22
C ASN A 554 -16.55 2.04 4.64
N TRP A 555 -16.96 3.00 3.81
CA TRP A 555 -18.21 3.72 3.99
C TRP A 555 -19.40 2.75 3.89
N GLY A 556 -20.40 2.98 4.74
CA GLY A 556 -21.66 2.27 4.72
C GLY A 556 -22.72 3.14 5.38
N CYS A 557 -23.94 3.04 4.87
CA CYS A 557 -25.05 3.86 5.36
C CYS A 557 -26.38 3.11 5.27
N LEU A 558 -27.35 3.60 6.03
CA LEU A 558 -28.75 3.19 5.98
C LEU A 558 -29.62 4.36 5.51
N SER A 559 -30.70 4.07 4.79
CA SER A 559 -31.66 5.05 4.31
C SER A 559 -33.08 4.48 4.43
N LEU A 560 -33.94 5.20 5.14
CA LEU A 560 -35.36 4.87 5.26
C LEU A 560 -36.16 5.57 4.17
N ARG A 561 -37.00 4.82 3.47
CA ARG A 561 -37.78 5.31 2.34
C ARG A 561 -39.22 4.80 2.41
N HIS A 562 -40.15 5.53 1.81
CA HIS A 562 -41.50 5.02 1.60
C HIS A 562 -41.61 4.27 0.28
N GLY A 563 -42.55 3.33 0.18
CA GLY A 563 -42.72 2.45 -0.99
C GLY A 563 -43.08 3.16 -2.30
N ASN A 564 -43.74 4.31 -2.23
CA ASN A 564 -44.09 5.12 -3.40
C ASN A 564 -42.82 5.78 -3.99
N GLU A 565 -42.39 5.38 -5.17
CA GLU A 565 -41.19 5.90 -5.86
C GLU A 565 -39.90 5.96 -5.01
N TRP A 566 -39.83 5.21 -3.90
CA TRP A 566 -38.68 5.19 -2.99
C TRP A 566 -38.32 6.60 -2.46
N GLY A 567 -39.34 7.43 -2.25
CA GLY A 567 -39.17 8.76 -1.69
C GLY A 567 -38.72 8.74 -0.22
N PHE A 568 -38.22 9.88 0.24
CA PHE A 568 -37.75 10.04 1.62
C PHE A 568 -38.94 10.14 2.58
N LEU A 569 -38.78 9.56 3.78
CA LEU A 569 -39.76 9.76 4.85
C LEU A 569 -39.78 11.23 5.29
N PRO A 570 -40.95 11.77 5.66
CA PRO A 570 -41.10 13.17 6.02
C PRO A 570 -40.59 13.46 7.44
N GLY A 571 -40.54 14.76 7.77
CA GLY A 571 -40.12 15.23 9.09
C GLY A 571 -38.60 15.29 9.22
N SER A 572 -38.09 15.02 10.42
CA SER A 572 -36.65 15.07 10.72
C SER A 572 -35.92 13.76 10.43
N VAL A 573 -36.57 12.78 9.78
CA VAL A 573 -35.92 11.52 9.40
C VAL A 573 -34.86 11.85 8.35
N GLY A 574 -33.60 11.56 8.69
CA GLY A 574 -32.48 11.82 7.80
C GLY A 574 -32.64 11.07 6.46
N SER A 575 -32.21 11.70 5.37
CA SER A 575 -32.18 11.04 4.06
C SER A 575 -31.29 9.79 4.08
N GLN A 576 -30.21 9.84 4.86
CA GLN A 576 -29.24 8.78 5.07
C GLN A 576 -28.69 8.87 6.50
N TYR A 577 -28.30 7.72 7.05
CA TYR A 577 -27.60 7.55 8.31
C TYR A 577 -26.28 6.82 8.02
N ASP A 578 -25.17 7.53 8.12
CA ASP A 578 -23.85 6.95 7.98
C ASP A 578 -23.51 6.14 9.22
N PHE A 579 -23.00 4.92 9.03
CA PHE A 579 -22.67 4.06 10.15
C PHE A 579 -21.42 4.56 10.87
N PRO A 580 -21.50 4.88 12.18
CA PRO A 580 -20.33 5.29 12.95
C PRO A 580 -19.34 4.14 13.15
N ASP A 581 -19.84 2.90 13.20
CA ASP A 581 -19.10 1.69 13.51
C ASP A 581 -19.45 0.53 12.55
N ASP A 582 -18.70 -0.57 12.63
CA ASP A 582 -18.88 -1.78 11.82
C ASP A 582 -20.16 -2.57 12.14
N GLY A 583 -20.90 -2.20 13.18
CA GLY A 583 -22.19 -2.77 13.48
C GLY A 583 -22.85 -2.05 14.65
N GLY A 584 -24.16 -2.14 14.72
CA GLY A 584 -24.90 -1.40 15.73
C GLY A 584 -26.41 -1.50 15.56
N VAL A 585 -27.12 -0.61 16.25
CA VAL A 585 -28.57 -0.49 16.16
C VAL A 585 -28.91 0.94 15.79
N TYR A 586 -29.45 1.14 14.60
CA TYR A 586 -30.09 2.40 14.24
C TYR A 586 -31.49 2.46 14.85
N THR A 587 -31.86 3.59 15.45
CA THR A 587 -33.18 3.78 16.08
C THR A 587 -33.85 5.05 15.57
N GLU A 588 -35.06 4.92 15.02
CA GLU A 588 -35.89 6.04 14.57
C GLU A 588 -37.19 6.12 15.37
N VAL A 589 -37.60 7.33 15.78
CA VAL A 589 -38.87 7.53 16.48
C VAL A 589 -39.95 7.85 15.47
N LEU A 590 -40.93 6.96 15.32
CA LEU A 590 -42.01 7.11 14.35
C LEU A 590 -43.01 8.17 14.82
N THR A 591 -42.86 9.38 14.30
CA THR A 591 -43.80 10.48 14.56
C THR A 591 -45.14 10.27 13.84
N GLN A 592 -46.17 11.01 14.22
CA GLN A 592 -47.47 10.97 13.52
C GLN A 592 -47.30 11.26 12.02
N THR A 593 -46.47 12.25 11.66
CA THR A 593 -46.22 12.61 10.25
C THR A 593 -45.57 11.48 9.46
N VAL A 594 -44.62 10.75 10.07
CA VAL A 594 -43.98 9.59 9.43
C VAL A 594 -44.99 8.45 9.26
N LEU A 595 -45.81 8.18 10.26
CA LEU A 595 -46.83 7.13 10.18
C LEU A 595 -47.91 7.42 9.15
N ASP A 596 -48.34 8.68 9.03
CA ASP A 596 -49.32 9.10 8.01
C ASP A 596 -48.76 8.91 6.61
N ASP A 597 -47.47 9.21 6.41
CA ASP A 597 -46.77 8.99 5.15
C ASP A 597 -46.62 7.52 4.81
N LEU A 598 -46.16 6.68 5.75
CA LEU A 598 -46.04 5.24 5.53
C LEU A 598 -47.39 4.60 5.16
N LYS A 599 -48.50 5.07 5.72
CA LYS A 599 -49.86 4.64 5.35
C LYS A 599 -50.26 5.11 3.95
N ALA A 600 -49.90 6.34 3.57
CA ALA A 600 -50.28 6.93 2.29
C ALA A 600 -49.38 6.46 1.12
N ASN A 601 -48.11 6.18 1.39
CA ASN A 601 -47.05 5.99 0.41
C ASN A 601 -46.47 4.57 0.40
N SER A 602 -47.31 3.56 0.62
CA SER A 602 -46.98 2.13 0.45
C SER A 602 -45.91 1.56 1.40
N GLY A 603 -45.88 2.02 2.65
CA GLY A 603 -45.09 1.42 3.74
C GLY A 603 -43.59 1.73 3.68
N LEU A 604 -42.79 1.00 4.45
CA LEU A 604 -41.37 1.27 4.68
C LEU A 604 -40.46 0.36 3.86
N ILE A 605 -39.48 0.98 3.23
CA ILE A 605 -38.32 0.34 2.63
C ILE A 605 -37.08 0.74 3.42
N VAL A 606 -36.26 -0.24 3.79
CA VAL A 606 -34.92 -0.01 4.31
C VAL A 606 -33.92 -0.33 3.20
N THR A 607 -33.14 0.65 2.80
CA THR A 607 -32.07 0.52 1.80
C THR A 607 -30.79 1.19 2.30
N GLY A 608 -29.75 1.23 1.49
CA GLY A 608 -28.47 1.84 1.83
C GLY A 608 -27.30 1.15 1.13
N TYR A 609 -26.12 1.23 1.72
CA TYR A 609 -24.89 0.73 1.12
C TYR A 609 -24.01 0.00 2.15
N ASN A 610 -23.39 -1.10 1.69
CA ASN A 610 -22.36 -1.86 2.41
C ASN A 610 -22.79 -2.37 3.80
N PHE A 611 -23.98 -2.94 3.96
CA PHE A 611 -24.36 -3.57 5.22
C PHE A 611 -25.24 -4.79 5.10
N ILE A 612 -25.25 -5.59 6.15
CA ILE A 612 -26.11 -6.72 6.36
C ILE A 612 -27.12 -6.34 7.44
N LEU A 613 -28.39 -6.31 7.08
CA LEU A 613 -29.49 -6.15 8.03
C LEU A 613 -29.72 -7.48 8.77
N LYS A 614 -29.74 -7.44 10.09
CA LYS A 614 -29.88 -8.62 10.97
C LYS A 614 -31.22 -8.72 11.65
N LYS A 615 -31.83 -7.58 12.00
CA LYS A 615 -33.05 -7.54 12.78
C LYS A 615 -33.79 -6.23 12.56
N VAL A 616 -35.11 -6.31 12.49
CA VAL A 616 -36.03 -5.18 12.47
C VAL A 616 -37.00 -5.33 13.62
N VAL A 617 -37.09 -4.31 14.46
CA VAL A 617 -37.93 -4.31 15.67
C VAL A 617 -38.72 -3.01 15.73
N LEU A 618 -39.98 -3.11 16.13
CA LEU A 618 -40.74 -1.97 16.65
C LEU A 618 -40.83 -2.10 18.18
N LYS A 619 -40.58 -1.04 18.94
CA LYS A 619 -40.67 -1.08 20.41
C LYS A 619 -41.16 0.22 21.03
#